data_AF-A0A9N8WIQ6-F1
#
_entry.id   AF-A0A9N8WIQ6-F1
#
_cell.length_a   1.000
_cell.length_b   1.000
_cell.length_c   1.000
_cell.angle_alpha   90.00
_cell.angle_beta   90.00
_cell.angle_gamma   90.00
#
_symmetry.space_group_name_H-M   'P 1'
#
loop_
_entity.id
_entity.type
_entity.pdbx_description
1 polymer ?
#
loop_
_entity_poly.entity_id
_entity_poly.type
_entity_poly.pdbx_seq_one_letter_code
_entity_poly.pdbx_strand_id
1 'polypeptide(L)'
;MESEINYIRQQNTRLIVQITGLEVENADVKVKYDEAMNEIMILRAELKSRIEDNVVENVRRAFESLAVLYEGGRSVGYKDVQRFEGVFTGTNKELTIGILVARFKKRFTRKAGDRAKVAKSNGYNIILTDEQNLYSDLIEYIKSNRLDGSNKNIELQFVEVLKELRQIRAELAEVRQETQQLRAEFAQTERSRSEDHHNQRLLENEQTRR
;
A
#
# COMPACT_ATOMS: atom_id res chain seq x y z
N MET A 1 25.24 -39.46 66.61
CA MET A 1 24.43 -38.22 66.65
C MET A 1 25.26 -36.97 66.34
N GLU A 2 26.27 -36.60 67.14
CA GLU A 2 27.04 -35.36 66.89
C GLU A 2 27.84 -35.37 65.57
N SER A 3 28.38 -36.52 65.18
CA SER A 3 29.08 -36.71 63.89
C SER A 3 28.15 -36.58 62.68
N GLU A 4 26.94 -37.13 62.75
CA GLU A 4 25.91 -37.00 61.71
C GLU A 4 25.40 -35.56 61.59
N ILE A 5 25.17 -34.89 62.72
CA ILE A 5 24.76 -33.48 62.74
C ILE A 5 25.83 -32.60 62.08
N ASN A 6 27.12 -32.84 62.39
CA ASN A 6 28.21 -32.11 61.77
C ASN A 6 28.34 -32.41 60.26
N TYR A 7 28.16 -33.66 59.85
CA TYR A 7 28.14 -34.03 58.44
C TYR A 7 27.01 -33.32 57.67
N ILE A 8 25.78 -33.31 58.21
CA ILE A 8 24.64 -32.63 57.61
C ILE A 8 24.88 -31.13 57.51
N ARG A 9 25.44 -30.49 58.55
CA ARG A 9 25.81 -29.07 58.50
C ARG A 9 26.81 -28.78 57.39
N GLN A 10 27.82 -29.63 57.22
CA GLN A 10 28.84 -29.45 56.19
C GLN A 10 28.26 -29.59 54.78
N GLN A 11 27.36 -30.57 54.57
CA GLN A 11 26.64 -30.72 53.30
C GLN A 11 25.71 -29.53 53.02
N ASN A 12 25.00 -29.03 54.04
CA ASN A 12 24.14 -27.85 53.90
C ASN A 12 24.95 -26.62 53.50
N THR A 13 26.10 -26.36 54.12
CA THR A 13 26.97 -25.24 53.74
C THR A 13 27.44 -25.38 52.28
N ARG A 14 27.80 -26.59 51.84
CA ARG A 14 28.22 -26.84 50.47
C ARG A 14 27.10 -26.58 49.46
N LEU A 15 25.88 -27.06 49.76
CA LEU A 15 24.71 -26.83 48.91
C LEU A 15 24.34 -25.35 48.83
N ILE A 16 24.40 -24.63 49.96
CA ILE A 16 24.16 -23.18 50.00
C ILE A 16 25.13 -22.47 49.06
N VAL A 17 26.44 -22.74 49.15
CA VAL A 17 27.45 -22.12 48.29
C VAL A 17 27.20 -22.43 46.80
N GLN A 18 26.79 -23.66 46.46
CA GLN A 18 26.44 -24.01 45.08
C GLN A 18 25.20 -23.26 44.58
N ILE A 19 24.17 -23.14 45.42
CA ILE A 19 22.95 -22.39 45.08
C ILE A 19 23.30 -20.92 44.83
N THR A 20 24.09 -20.29 45.70
CA THR A 20 24.46 -18.87 45.53
C THR A 20 25.31 -18.65 44.27
N GLY A 21 26.21 -19.60 43.96
CA GLY A 21 27.00 -19.55 42.71
C GLY A 21 26.13 -19.61 41.47
N LEU A 22 25.15 -20.52 41.43
CA LEU A 22 24.20 -20.65 40.33
C LEU A 22 23.29 -19.42 40.21
N GLU A 23 22.87 -18.81 41.33
CA GLU A 23 22.07 -17.57 41.32
C GLU A 23 22.82 -16.40 40.68
N VAL A 24 24.13 -16.28 40.97
CA VAL A 24 24.99 -15.25 40.36
C VAL A 24 25.19 -15.50 38.87
N GLU A 25 25.47 -16.74 38.45
CA GLU A 25 25.59 -17.07 37.02
C GLU A 25 24.28 -16.82 36.27
N ASN A 26 23.14 -17.15 36.86
CA ASN A 26 21.83 -16.93 36.24
C ASN A 26 21.50 -15.43 36.12
N ALA A 27 21.95 -14.61 37.08
CA ALA A 27 21.84 -13.15 37.00
C ALA A 27 22.71 -12.57 35.87
N ASP A 28 23.95 -13.04 35.72
CA ASP A 28 24.86 -12.62 34.64
C ASP A 28 24.32 -13.02 33.25
N VAL A 29 23.79 -14.24 33.12
CA VAL A 29 23.14 -14.70 31.87
C VAL A 29 21.92 -13.84 31.53
N LYS A 30 21.12 -13.46 32.54
CA LYS A 30 19.95 -12.61 32.33
C LYS A 30 20.34 -11.22 31.83
N VAL A 31 21.38 -10.60 32.42
CA VAL A 31 21.90 -9.30 31.97
C VAL A 31 22.35 -9.38 30.51
N LYS A 32 23.15 -10.39 30.16
CA LYS A 32 23.61 -10.60 28.78
C LYS A 32 22.46 -10.82 27.80
N TYR A 33 21.41 -11.51 28.21
CA TYR A 33 20.20 -11.73 27.40
C TYR A 33 19.45 -10.40 27.16
N ASP A 34 19.27 -9.59 28.20
CA ASP A 34 18.58 -8.29 28.10
C ASP A 34 19.37 -7.30 27.21
N GLU A 35 20.71 -7.29 27.32
CA GLU A 35 21.60 -6.51 26.45
C GLU A 35 21.48 -6.94 24.98
N ALA A 36 21.56 -8.25 24.71
CA ALA A 36 21.41 -8.78 23.35
C ALA A 36 20.03 -8.48 22.76
N MET A 37 18.96 -8.52 23.57
CA MET A 37 17.62 -8.17 23.11
C MET A 37 17.49 -6.69 22.76
N ASN A 38 18.12 -5.80 23.54
CA ASN A 38 18.16 -4.37 23.21
C ASN A 38 18.90 -4.11 21.90
N GLU A 39 20.06 -4.75 21.67
CA GLU A 39 20.79 -4.62 20.40
C GLU A 39 19.96 -5.11 19.21
N ILE A 40 19.31 -6.27 19.35
CA ILE A 40 18.39 -6.81 18.31
C ILE A 40 17.26 -5.81 18.03
N MET A 41 16.71 -5.18 19.06
CA MET A 41 15.62 -4.22 18.91
C MET A 41 16.06 -2.96 18.14
N ILE A 42 17.26 -2.44 18.43
CA ILE A 42 17.87 -1.30 17.73
C ILE A 42 18.13 -1.67 16.26
N LEU A 43 18.80 -2.80 16.01
CA LEU A 43 19.11 -3.27 14.65
C LEU A 43 17.83 -3.48 13.83
N ARG A 44 16.76 -3.97 14.45
CA ARG A 44 15.46 -4.15 13.78
C ARG A 44 14.82 -2.81 13.40
N ALA A 45 14.93 -1.80 14.27
CA ALA A 45 14.42 -0.47 13.99
C ALA A 45 15.21 0.22 12.86
N GLU A 46 16.54 0.14 12.88
CA GLU A 46 17.40 0.67 11.81
C GLU A 46 17.14 -0.04 10.48
N LEU A 47 17.05 -1.37 10.48
CA LEU A 47 16.76 -2.13 9.27
C LEU A 47 15.39 -1.75 8.69
N LYS A 48 14.38 -1.58 9.55
CA LYS A 48 13.05 -1.12 9.14
C LYS A 48 13.12 0.27 8.48
N SER A 49 13.78 1.23 9.11
CA SER A 49 13.95 2.58 8.57
C SER A 49 14.67 2.56 7.21
N ARG A 50 15.76 1.79 7.08
CA ARG A 50 16.51 1.70 5.81
C ARG A 50 15.72 1.02 4.70
N ILE A 51 14.84 0.08 5.04
CA ILE A 51 13.91 -0.53 4.06
C ILE A 51 12.86 0.51 3.65
N GLU A 52 12.25 1.22 4.60
CA GLU A 52 11.25 2.24 4.32
C GLU A 52 11.83 3.37 3.43
N ASP A 53 13.03 3.88 3.75
CA ASP A 53 13.69 4.92 2.96
C ASP A 53 14.02 4.44 1.54
N ASN A 54 14.53 3.21 1.39
CA ASN A 54 14.82 2.62 0.08
C ASN A 54 13.53 2.38 -0.72
N VAL A 55 12.47 1.89 -0.08
CA VAL A 55 11.18 1.65 -0.74
C VAL A 55 10.60 2.99 -1.21
N VAL A 56 10.60 4.02 -0.35
CA VAL A 56 10.09 5.36 -0.69
C VAL A 56 10.87 5.98 -1.84
N GLU A 57 12.21 5.92 -1.80
CA GLU A 57 13.05 6.48 -2.87
C GLU A 57 12.90 5.71 -4.20
N ASN A 58 12.79 4.38 -4.14
CA ASN A 58 12.54 3.57 -5.34
C ASN A 58 11.13 3.80 -5.90
N VAL A 59 10.13 3.95 -5.02
CA VAL A 59 8.78 4.30 -5.40
C VAL A 59 8.77 5.69 -6.04
N ARG A 60 9.44 6.68 -5.44
CA ARG A 60 9.58 8.03 -5.99
C ARG A 60 10.20 8.01 -7.39
N ARG A 61 11.31 7.27 -7.59
CA ARG A 61 11.93 7.12 -8.92
C ARG A 61 11.02 6.43 -9.93
N ALA A 62 10.26 5.43 -9.50
CA ALA A 62 9.28 4.77 -10.36
C ALA A 62 8.14 5.73 -10.76
N PHE A 63 7.67 6.57 -9.83
CA PHE A 63 6.68 7.62 -10.11
C PHE A 63 7.23 8.75 -10.99
N GLU A 64 8.48 9.16 -10.82
CA GLU A 64 9.15 10.13 -11.70
C GLU A 64 9.36 9.58 -13.13
N SER A 65 9.42 8.25 -13.25
CA SER A 65 9.51 7.53 -14.52
C SER A 65 8.15 7.22 -15.15
N LEU A 66 7.03 7.61 -14.51
CA LEU A 66 5.67 7.32 -14.95
C LEU A 66 5.05 8.53 -15.66
N ALA A 67 4.97 8.46 -16.99
CA ALA A 67 4.16 9.39 -17.78
C ALA A 67 2.74 8.82 -17.94
N VAL A 68 1.72 9.55 -17.49
CA VAL A 68 0.30 9.16 -17.62
C VAL A 68 -0.45 10.19 -18.46
N LEU A 69 -1.09 9.74 -19.53
CA LEU A 69 -1.93 10.59 -20.40
C LEU A 69 -3.36 10.05 -20.41
N TYR A 70 -4.32 10.91 -20.08
CA TYR A 70 -5.74 10.55 -19.94
C TYR A 70 -6.53 11.10 -21.12
N GLU A 71 -7.16 10.23 -21.90
CA GLU A 71 -8.01 10.62 -23.03
C GLU A 71 -9.50 10.34 -22.74
N GLY A 72 -10.24 11.42 -22.47
CA GLY A 72 -11.68 11.39 -22.23
C GLY A 72 -12.50 11.34 -23.52
N GLY A 73 -13.28 10.26 -23.71
CA GLY A 73 -14.44 10.22 -24.59
C GLY A 73 -14.24 9.70 -26.02
N ARG A 74 -13.06 9.87 -26.63
CA ARG A 74 -12.75 9.37 -27.98
C ARG A 74 -11.98 8.04 -27.97
N SER A 75 -12.02 7.32 -29.08
CA SER A 75 -11.22 6.09 -29.24
C SER A 75 -9.76 6.45 -29.45
N VAL A 76 -8.86 5.70 -28.79
CA VAL A 76 -7.42 5.90 -28.87
C VAL A 76 -6.87 5.21 -30.12
N GLY A 77 -6.31 6.02 -31.01
CA GLY A 77 -5.79 5.62 -32.31
C GLY A 77 -4.27 5.45 -32.33
N TYR A 78 -3.79 5.00 -33.50
CA TYR A 78 -2.36 4.91 -33.80
C TYR A 78 -1.60 6.21 -33.49
N LYS A 79 -2.16 7.36 -33.90
CA LYS A 79 -1.50 8.67 -33.76
C LYS A 79 -1.37 9.09 -32.30
N ASP A 80 -2.30 8.67 -31.44
CA ASP A 80 -2.27 9.02 -30.02
C ASP A 80 -1.14 8.26 -29.31
N VAL A 81 -0.97 6.97 -29.63
CA VAL A 81 0.19 6.18 -29.15
C VAL A 81 1.50 6.73 -29.69
N GLN A 82 1.55 7.10 -30.98
CA GLN A 82 2.76 7.70 -31.57
C GLN A 82 3.10 9.06 -30.96
N ARG A 83 2.11 9.90 -30.68
CA ARG A 83 2.33 11.17 -29.97
C ARG A 83 2.81 10.91 -28.55
N PHE A 84 2.25 9.91 -27.89
CA PHE A 84 2.65 9.52 -26.55
C PHE A 84 4.10 9.00 -26.50
N GLU A 85 4.55 8.25 -27.51
CA GLU A 85 5.99 7.90 -27.67
C GLU A 85 6.88 9.15 -27.71
N GLY A 86 6.40 10.24 -28.32
CA GLY A 86 7.12 11.52 -28.35
C GLY A 86 7.34 12.13 -26.97
N VAL A 87 6.52 11.80 -25.97
CA VAL A 87 6.69 12.27 -24.57
C VAL A 87 7.94 11.68 -23.93
N PHE A 88 8.40 10.53 -24.39
CA PHE A 88 9.63 9.87 -23.93
C PHE A 88 10.90 10.42 -24.61
N THR A 89 10.78 11.49 -25.39
CA THR A 89 11.94 12.13 -26.00
C THR A 89 12.79 12.74 -24.89
N GLY A 90 13.98 12.18 -24.65
CA GLY A 90 14.90 12.62 -23.59
C GLY A 90 14.86 11.78 -22.30
N THR A 91 13.97 10.79 -22.20
CA THR A 91 13.95 9.82 -21.09
C THR A 91 14.71 8.55 -21.43
N ASN A 92 15.20 7.83 -20.42
CA ASN A 92 15.75 6.49 -20.63
C ASN A 92 14.62 5.49 -20.92
N LYS A 93 14.47 5.11 -22.20
CA LYS A 93 13.38 4.26 -22.70
C LYS A 93 13.32 2.88 -22.05
N GLU A 94 14.47 2.36 -21.61
CA GLU A 94 14.59 1.04 -20.96
C GLU A 94 14.05 1.07 -19.51
N LEU A 95 14.12 2.23 -18.85
CA LEU A 95 13.70 2.40 -17.46
C LEU A 95 12.32 3.08 -17.32
N THR A 96 11.92 3.85 -18.33
CA THR A 96 10.71 4.69 -18.26
C THR A 96 9.50 3.90 -18.73
N ILE A 97 8.50 3.71 -17.86
CA ILE A 97 7.23 3.06 -18.20
C ILE A 97 6.20 4.14 -18.46
N GLY A 98 5.66 4.23 -19.67
CA GLY A 98 4.51 5.12 -19.90
C GLY A 98 3.22 4.34 -19.97
N ILE A 99 2.20 4.94 -19.37
CA ILE A 99 0.89 4.32 -19.25
C ILE A 99 -0.12 5.21 -19.96
N LEU A 100 -0.75 4.65 -21.00
CA LEU A 100 -1.84 5.28 -21.69
C LEU A 100 -3.15 4.69 -21.17
N VAL A 101 -3.95 5.52 -20.51
CA VAL A 101 -5.19 5.09 -19.86
C VAL A 101 -6.39 5.59 -20.64
N ALA A 102 -7.28 4.66 -21.01
CA ALA A 102 -8.59 4.99 -21.57
C ALA A 102 -9.71 4.60 -20.60
N ARG A 103 -10.92 5.11 -20.82
CA ARG A 103 -12.08 4.75 -19.99
C ARG A 103 -12.40 3.24 -19.99
N PHE A 104 -12.15 2.56 -21.11
CA PHE A 104 -12.34 1.11 -21.26
C PHE A 104 -11.31 0.55 -22.24
N LYS A 105 -10.82 -0.69 -22.02
CA LYS A 105 -9.81 -1.32 -22.90
C LYS A 105 -10.23 -1.39 -24.36
N LYS A 106 -11.53 -1.55 -24.63
CA LYS A 106 -12.12 -1.53 -25.99
C LYS A 106 -12.00 -0.19 -26.74
N ARG A 107 -11.60 0.89 -26.05
CA ARG A 107 -11.38 2.20 -26.69
C ARG A 107 -10.07 2.27 -27.45
N PHE A 108 -9.12 1.37 -27.19
CA PHE A 108 -7.92 1.25 -28.03
C PHE A 108 -8.29 0.56 -29.33
N THR A 109 -8.04 1.25 -30.43
CA THR A 109 -8.18 0.65 -31.77
C THR A 109 -7.13 -0.44 -31.98
N ARG A 110 -7.40 -1.40 -32.88
CA ARG A 110 -6.39 -2.41 -33.26
C ARG A 110 -5.06 -1.78 -33.67
N LYS A 111 -5.12 -0.67 -34.43
CA LYS A 111 -3.93 0.08 -34.85
C LYS A 111 -3.15 0.70 -33.69
N ALA A 112 -3.81 1.11 -32.60
CA ALA A 112 -3.14 1.57 -31.39
C ALA A 112 -2.38 0.41 -30.72
N GLY A 113 -3.01 -0.76 -30.62
CA GLY A 113 -2.36 -1.97 -30.10
C GLY A 113 -1.16 -2.41 -30.95
N ASP A 114 -1.30 -2.40 -32.27
CA ASP A 114 -0.20 -2.72 -33.20
C ASP A 114 0.95 -1.71 -33.05
N ARG A 115 0.65 -0.41 -32.88
CA ARG A 115 1.67 0.60 -32.65
C ARG A 115 2.40 0.41 -31.32
N ALA A 116 1.70 0.11 -30.23
CA ALA A 116 2.33 -0.15 -28.94
C ALA A 116 3.27 -1.37 -28.98
N LYS A 117 2.93 -2.42 -29.76
CA LYS A 117 3.83 -3.55 -30.00
C LYS A 117 5.10 -3.12 -30.74
N VAL A 118 4.97 -2.30 -31.79
CA VAL A 118 6.12 -1.73 -32.51
C VAL A 118 6.97 -0.84 -31.59
N ALA A 119 6.33 -0.03 -30.75
CA ALA A 119 7.01 0.81 -29.77
C ALA A 119 7.82 -0.05 -28.78
N LYS A 120 7.25 -1.16 -28.30
CA LYS A 120 7.96 -2.14 -27.45
C LYS A 120 9.19 -2.73 -28.14
N SER A 121 9.09 -3.09 -29.42
CA SER A 121 10.25 -3.54 -30.21
C SER A 121 11.33 -2.46 -30.38
N ASN A 122 10.96 -1.18 -30.28
CA ASN A 122 11.87 -0.04 -30.32
C ASN A 122 12.39 0.39 -28.93
N GLY A 123 12.16 -0.45 -27.91
CA GLY A 123 12.62 -0.20 -26.53
C GLY A 123 11.70 0.69 -25.69
N TYR A 124 10.52 1.09 -26.19
CA TYR A 124 9.56 1.85 -25.38
C TYR A 124 8.68 0.93 -24.55
N ASN A 125 8.67 1.16 -23.24
CA ASN A 125 7.85 0.43 -22.28
C ASN A 125 6.46 1.08 -22.14
N ILE A 126 5.57 0.84 -23.11
CA ILE A 126 4.21 1.41 -23.12
C ILE A 126 3.16 0.39 -22.71
N ILE A 127 2.36 0.75 -21.71
CA ILE A 127 1.20 -0.02 -21.25
C ILE A 127 -0.08 0.67 -21.76
N LEU A 128 -0.90 -0.07 -22.51
CA LEU A 128 -2.26 0.36 -22.87
C LEU A 128 -3.24 -0.28 -21.89
N THR A 129 -3.90 0.53 -21.07
CA THR A 129 -4.77 0.04 -20.00
C THR A 129 -6.04 0.88 -19.87
N ASP A 130 -6.97 0.40 -19.04
CA ASP A 130 -8.13 1.18 -18.64
C ASP A 130 -8.14 1.51 -17.16
N GLU A 131 -9.07 2.40 -16.77
CA GLU A 131 -9.17 2.89 -15.40
C GLU A 131 -9.35 1.79 -14.36
N GLN A 132 -9.99 0.69 -14.74
CA GLN A 132 -10.29 -0.42 -13.84
C GLN A 132 -9.11 -1.39 -13.71
N ASN A 133 -8.30 -1.51 -14.77
CA ASN A 133 -7.20 -2.46 -14.84
C ASN A 133 -5.82 -1.85 -14.68
N LEU A 134 -5.68 -0.52 -14.56
CA LEU A 134 -4.41 0.21 -14.44
C LEU A 134 -3.38 -0.49 -13.54
N TYR A 135 -3.75 -0.75 -12.28
CA TYR A 135 -2.84 -1.38 -11.32
C TYR A 135 -2.54 -2.84 -11.65
N SER A 136 -3.53 -3.57 -12.20
CA SER A 136 -3.36 -4.99 -12.55
C SER A 136 -2.42 -5.13 -13.76
N ASP A 137 -2.66 -4.34 -14.81
CA ASP A 137 -1.84 -4.30 -16.01
C ASP A 137 -0.41 -3.82 -15.69
N LEU A 138 -0.23 -2.86 -14.77
CA LEU A 138 1.09 -2.42 -14.31
C LEU A 138 1.83 -3.50 -13.50
N ILE A 139 1.15 -4.17 -12.57
CA ILE A 139 1.74 -5.28 -11.79
C ILE A 139 2.15 -6.41 -12.73
N GLU A 140 1.29 -6.77 -13.68
CA GLU A 140 1.58 -7.81 -14.66
C GLU A 140 2.77 -7.44 -15.55
N TYR A 141 2.84 -6.17 -15.97
CA TYR A 141 3.95 -5.65 -16.74
C TYR A 141 5.29 -5.81 -16.01
N ILE A 142 5.35 -5.38 -14.74
CA ILE A 142 6.57 -5.45 -13.92
C ILE A 142 6.98 -6.91 -13.69
N LYS A 143 6.02 -7.81 -13.43
CA LYS A 143 6.31 -9.25 -13.28
C LYS A 143 6.85 -9.89 -14.56
N SER A 144 6.35 -9.45 -15.71
CA SER A 144 6.66 -10.05 -17.01
C SER A 144 7.96 -9.53 -17.61
N ASN A 145 8.28 -8.27 -17.35
CA ASN A 145 9.51 -7.63 -17.79
C ASN A 145 10.43 -7.50 -16.58
N ARG A 146 11.14 -8.58 -16.25
CA ARG A 146 12.20 -8.60 -15.23
C ARG A 146 13.16 -7.43 -15.49
N LEU A 147 13.15 -6.43 -14.62
CA LEU A 147 14.27 -5.52 -14.48
C LEU A 147 15.43 -6.39 -13.96
N ASP A 148 16.64 -6.21 -14.49
CA ASP A 148 17.73 -7.18 -14.33
C ASP A 148 17.89 -7.73 -12.90
N GLY A 149 18.17 -9.03 -12.82
CA GLY A 149 17.95 -9.90 -11.66
C GLY A 149 18.65 -9.57 -10.34
N SER A 150 19.37 -8.45 -10.24
CA SER A 150 19.92 -7.91 -8.99
C SER A 150 18.85 -7.24 -8.10
N ASN A 151 17.67 -6.90 -8.64
CA ASN A 151 16.63 -6.11 -7.93
C ASN A 151 15.30 -6.84 -7.63
N LYS A 152 15.25 -8.17 -7.68
CA LYS A 152 14.01 -8.95 -7.45
C LYS A 152 13.27 -8.62 -6.14
N ASN A 153 14.00 -8.30 -5.06
CA ASN A 153 13.36 -7.91 -3.80
C ASN A 153 12.64 -6.56 -3.91
N ILE A 154 13.18 -5.62 -4.69
CA ILE A 154 12.59 -4.30 -4.90
C ILE A 154 11.35 -4.42 -5.82
N GLU A 155 11.39 -5.28 -6.84
CA GLU A 155 10.22 -5.56 -7.68
C GLU A 155 9.06 -6.14 -6.87
N LEU A 156 9.34 -7.09 -5.97
CA LEU A 156 8.33 -7.69 -5.10
C LEU A 156 7.72 -6.66 -4.14
N GLN A 157 8.56 -5.84 -3.50
CA GLN A 157 8.11 -4.74 -2.63
C GLN A 157 7.26 -3.71 -3.40
N PHE A 158 7.66 -3.35 -4.61
CA PHE A 158 6.92 -2.40 -5.44
C PHE A 158 5.56 -2.97 -5.88
N VAL A 159 5.51 -4.26 -6.25
CA VAL A 159 4.24 -4.96 -6.54
C VAL A 159 3.33 -5.00 -5.32
N GLU A 160 3.89 -5.17 -4.12
CA GLU A 160 3.13 -5.16 -2.86
C GLU A 160 2.52 -3.79 -2.58
N VAL A 161 3.31 -2.72 -2.69
CA VAL A 161 2.83 -1.32 -2.59
C VAL A 161 1.72 -1.02 -3.61
N LEU A 162 1.85 -1.49 -4.85
CA LEU A 162 0.80 -1.30 -5.86
C LEU A 162 -0.50 -2.05 -5.53
N LYS A 163 -0.43 -3.21 -4.86
CA LYS A 163 -1.62 -3.92 -4.37
C LYS A 163 -2.30 -3.17 -3.24
N GLU A 164 -1.52 -2.65 -2.28
CA GLU A 164 -2.05 -1.83 -1.18
C GLU A 164 -2.73 -0.57 -1.70
N LEU A 165 -2.10 0.14 -2.65
CA LEU A 165 -2.71 1.31 -3.28
C LEU A 165 -4.02 0.97 -4.00
N ARG A 166 -4.12 -0.20 -4.64
CA ARG A 166 -5.37 -0.67 -5.26
C ARG A 166 -6.46 -0.89 -4.21
N GLN A 167 -6.13 -1.49 -3.07
CA GLN A 167 -7.08 -1.72 -1.97
C GLN A 167 -7.57 -0.40 -1.39
N ILE A 168 -6.65 0.52 -1.05
CA ILE A 168 -6.98 1.85 -0.53
C ILE A 168 -7.91 2.60 -1.49
N ARG A 169 -7.69 2.50 -2.81
CA ARG A 169 -8.57 3.13 -3.81
C ARG A 169 -9.98 2.55 -3.83
N ALA A 170 -10.11 1.24 -3.60
CA ALA A 170 -11.41 0.58 -3.51
C ALA A 170 -12.16 1.01 -2.25
N GLU A 171 -11.50 0.98 -1.10
CA GLU A 171 -12.05 1.46 0.18
C GLU A 171 -12.49 2.93 0.08
N LEU A 172 -11.67 3.80 -0.53
CA LEU A 172 -12.04 5.20 -0.73
C LEU A 172 -13.26 5.38 -1.66
N ALA A 173 -13.45 4.48 -2.63
CA ALA A 173 -14.61 4.50 -3.52
C ALA A 173 -15.89 4.13 -2.75
N GLU A 174 -15.82 3.12 -1.87
CA GLU A 174 -16.92 2.72 -0.98
C GLU A 174 -17.29 3.85 -0.02
N VAL A 175 -16.31 4.44 0.68
CA VAL A 175 -16.53 5.58 1.58
C VAL A 175 -17.18 6.76 0.86
N ARG A 176 -16.78 7.04 -0.39
CA ARG A 176 -17.43 8.09 -1.20
C ARG A 176 -18.88 7.77 -1.50
N GLN A 177 -19.19 6.51 -1.79
CA GLN A 177 -20.56 6.07 -2.05
C GLN A 177 -21.42 6.16 -0.80
N GLU A 178 -20.93 5.71 0.35
CA GLU A 178 -21.60 5.85 1.64
C GLU A 178 -21.86 7.33 1.97
N THR A 179 -20.85 8.19 1.77
CA THR A 179 -21.00 9.64 1.99
C THR A 179 -22.08 10.25 1.08
N GLN A 180 -22.21 9.77 -0.15
CA GLN A 180 -23.27 10.21 -1.07
C GLN A 180 -24.66 9.74 -0.62
N GLN A 181 -24.77 8.52 -0.12
CA GLN A 181 -26.03 7.99 0.43
C GLN A 181 -26.46 8.76 1.68
N LEU A 182 -25.55 8.98 2.63
CA LEU A 182 -25.82 9.78 3.82
C LEU A 182 -26.26 11.21 3.49
N ARG A 183 -25.64 11.84 2.49
CA ARG A 183 -26.09 13.16 2.01
C ARG A 183 -27.49 13.13 1.41
N ALA A 184 -27.85 12.07 0.70
CA ALA A 184 -29.19 11.90 0.14
C ALA A 184 -30.24 11.66 1.24
N GLU A 185 -29.93 10.80 2.22
CA GLU A 185 -30.79 10.54 3.38
C GLU A 185 -30.99 11.79 4.24
N PHE A 186 -29.93 12.56 4.47
CA PHE A 186 -30.02 13.83 5.19
C PHE A 186 -30.91 14.83 4.45
N ALA A 187 -30.75 14.95 3.13
CA ALA A 187 -31.59 15.80 2.30
C ALA A 187 -33.07 15.35 2.29
N GLN A 188 -33.34 14.05 2.36
CA GLN A 188 -34.71 13.53 2.51
C GLN A 188 -35.28 13.85 3.89
N THR A 189 -34.52 13.63 4.96
CA THR A 189 -34.96 13.88 6.34
C THR A 189 -35.32 15.34 6.57
N GLU A 190 -34.52 16.28 6.02
CA GLU A 190 -34.81 17.71 6.08
C GLU A 190 -36.08 18.09 5.32
N ARG A 191 -36.35 17.44 4.17
CA ARG A 191 -37.61 17.63 3.43
C ARG A 191 -38.82 17.14 4.23
N SER A 192 -38.74 15.94 4.82
CA SER A 192 -39.82 15.38 5.64
C SER A 192 -40.13 16.28 6.84
N ARG A 193 -39.11 16.77 7.55
CA ARG A 193 -39.27 17.70 8.67
C ARG A 193 -39.94 19.02 8.26
N SER A 194 -39.56 19.55 7.10
CA SER A 194 -40.17 20.76 6.56
C SER A 194 -41.65 20.56 6.22
N GLU A 195 -42.00 19.42 5.62
CA GLU A 195 -43.38 19.04 5.31
C GLU A 195 -44.21 18.82 6.58
N ASP A 196 -43.67 18.15 7.59
CA ASP A 196 -44.32 17.94 8.88
C ASP A 196 -44.61 19.28 9.58
N HIS A 197 -43.63 20.20 9.59
CA HIS A 197 -43.82 21.55 10.14
C HIS A 197 -44.85 22.37 9.34
N HIS A 198 -44.91 22.21 8.02
CA HIS A 198 -45.91 22.88 7.20
C HIS A 198 -47.32 22.35 7.50
N ASN A 199 -47.49 21.03 7.59
CA ASN A 199 -48.75 20.39 7.92
C ASN A 199 -49.23 20.75 9.33
N GLN A 200 -48.32 20.83 10.31
CA GLN A 200 -48.65 21.23 11.67
C GLN A 200 -49.15 22.68 11.74
N ARG A 201 -48.54 23.61 10.99
CA ARG A 201 -49.02 25.00 10.88
C ARG A 201 -50.38 25.12 10.20
N LEU A 202 -50.68 24.27 9.22
CA LEU A 202 -51.99 24.23 8.58
C LEU A 202 -53.08 23.79 9.55
N LEU A 203 -52.81 22.75 10.34
CA LEU A 203 -53.69 22.25 11.40
C LEU A 203 -53.94 23.31 12.50
N GLU A 204 -52.91 24.01 12.95
CA GLU A 204 -53.04 25.09 13.94
C GLU A 204 -53.92 26.23 13.43
N ASN A 205 -53.75 26.64 12.17
CA ASN A 205 -54.56 27.69 11.54
C ASN A 205 -56.03 27.29 11.33
N GLU A 206 -56.32 26.01 11.08
CA GLU A 206 -57.71 25.52 11.01
C GLU A 206 -58.39 25.49 12.38
N GLN A 207 -57.65 25.16 13.44
CA GLN A 207 -58.17 25.18 14.81
C GLN A 207 -58.44 26.59 15.33
N THR A 208 -57.68 27.60 14.90
CA THR A 208 -57.92 29.00 15.29
C THR A 208 -59.09 29.65 14.55
N ARG A 209 -59.58 29.03 13.47
CA ARG A 209 -60.70 29.51 12.65
C ARG A 209 -62.07 28.94 13.05
N ARG A 210 -62.10 27.96 13.96
CA ARG A 210 -63.33 27.38 14.52
C ARG A 210 -63.62 27.98 15.90
#